data_AF-A0AAU2IXM0-F1
#
_entry.id   AF-A0AAU2IXM0-F1
#
_cell.length_a   1.000
_cell.length_b   1.000
_cell.length_c   1.000
_cell.angle_alpha   90.00
_cell.angle_beta   90.00
_cell.angle_gamma   90.00
#
_symmetry.space_group_name_H-M   'P 1'
#
loop_
_entity.id
_entity.type
_entity.pdbx_description
1 polymer ?
#
loop_
_entity_poly.entity_id
_entity_poly.type
_entity_poly.pdbx_seq_one_letter_code
_entity_poly.pdbx_strand_id
1 'polypeptide(L)'
;MAYIYKGLDGKTMGDIIASLPEVQAEVDERAFEIGVRAEELLIQHKAEGVAQIEIAKGDIDAYVVLADANGTNAKKNANSALSIEFGRSAYDVEVVDQQGHYVTEYTVGAMEGLHILEQASHLPKKAGAPVKVKRKKVRIIRRKKKRGGGRG
;
A
#
# COMPACT_ATOMS: atom_id res chain seq x y z
N MET A 1 32.03 30.06 28.95
CA MET A 1 30.84 29.20 28.97
C MET A 1 30.13 29.41 27.63
N ALA A 2 30.27 28.47 26.68
CA ALA A 2 29.73 28.64 25.33
C ALA A 2 28.24 28.31 25.33
N TYR A 3 27.40 29.30 25.03
CA TYR A 3 25.97 29.10 24.83
C TYR A 3 25.78 28.45 23.47
N ILE A 4 25.48 27.14 23.45
CA ILE A 4 25.00 26.48 22.24
C ILE A 4 23.61 27.09 21.98
N TYR A 5 23.51 27.90 20.92
CA TYR A 5 22.24 28.45 20.46
C TYR A 5 21.27 27.28 20.23
N LYS A 6 20.21 27.19 21.04
CA LYS A 6 19.20 26.14 20.94
C LYS A 6 18.41 26.18 19.62
N GLY A 7 18.58 27.21 18.81
CA GLY A 7 17.91 27.38 17.53
C GLY A 7 18.07 28.77 16.95
N LEU A 8 17.76 28.91 15.67
CA LEU A 8 17.61 30.17 14.94
C LEU A 8 16.18 30.18 14.38
N ASP A 9 15.47 31.29 14.54
CA ASP A 9 14.15 31.49 13.93
C ASP A 9 13.08 30.45 14.31
N GLY A 10 13.11 29.97 15.56
CA GLY A 10 12.18 28.96 16.09
C GLY A 10 12.47 27.52 15.67
N LYS A 11 13.50 27.29 14.84
CA LYS A 11 13.95 25.96 14.41
C LYS A 11 15.07 25.43 15.30
N THR A 12 15.09 24.13 15.55
CA THR A 12 16.20 23.51 16.28
C THR A 12 17.45 23.46 15.39
N MET A 13 18.62 23.32 16.00
CA MET A 13 19.87 23.12 15.24
C MET A 13 19.80 21.91 14.31
N GLY A 14 19.07 20.86 14.71
CA GLY A 14 18.82 19.68 13.87
C GLY A 14 18.02 20.02 12.63
N ASP A 15 16.95 20.79 12.76
CA ASP A 15 16.10 21.20 11.62
C ASP A 15 16.88 22.08 10.63
N ILE A 16 17.76 22.94 11.14
CA ILE A 16 18.62 23.79 10.30
C ILE A 16 19.56 22.91 9.47
N ILE A 17 20.24 21.96 10.10
CA ILE A 17 21.13 21.01 9.40
C ILE A 17 20.33 20.17 8.42
N ALA A 18 19.18 19.66 8.82
CA ALA A 18 18.34 18.82 7.98
C ALA A 18 17.79 19.58 6.76
N SER A 19 17.58 20.89 6.88
CA SER A 19 17.15 21.76 5.77
C SER A 19 18.26 22.15 4.80
N LEU A 20 19.52 21.77 5.05
CA LEU A 20 20.62 22.06 4.13
C LEU A 20 20.39 21.35 2.78
N PRO A 21 20.69 22.00 1.64
CA PRO A 21 20.45 21.42 0.31
C PRO A 21 21.15 20.07 0.11
N GLU A 22 22.36 19.92 0.65
CA GLU A 22 23.15 18.69 0.55
C GLU A 22 22.49 17.53 1.30
N VAL A 23 21.92 17.80 2.48
CA VAL A 23 21.21 16.79 3.28
C VAL A 23 19.91 16.41 2.59
N GLN A 24 19.17 17.40 2.08
CA GLN A 24 17.92 17.16 1.34
C GLN A 24 18.17 16.35 0.06
N ALA A 25 19.26 16.61 -0.67
CA ALA A 25 19.62 15.85 -1.86
C ALA A 25 19.92 14.38 -1.54
N GLU A 26 20.66 14.10 -0.47
CA GLU A 26 20.93 12.72 -0.01
C GLU A 26 19.65 12.01 0.44
N VAL A 27 18.74 12.71 1.13
CA VAL A 27 17.44 12.17 1.54
C VAL A 27 16.60 11.82 0.31
N ASP A 28 16.56 12.70 -0.69
CA ASP A 28 15.85 12.46 -1.95
C ASP A 28 16.44 11.28 -2.73
N GLU A 29 17.78 11.20 -2.83
CA GLU A 29 18.47 10.11 -3.53
C GLU A 29 18.19 8.76 -2.88
N ARG A 30 18.25 8.68 -1.55
CA ARG A 30 17.90 7.45 -0.82
C ARG A 30 16.44 7.09 -0.96
N ALA A 31 15.53 8.06 -0.86
CA ALA A 31 14.11 7.80 -1.05
C ALA A 31 13.81 7.29 -2.46
N PHE A 32 14.49 7.83 -3.47
CA PHE A 32 14.41 7.36 -4.85
C PHE A 32 14.95 5.93 -5.01
N GLU A 33 16.13 5.64 -4.47
CA GLU A 33 16.74 4.30 -4.51
C GLU A 33 15.83 3.25 -3.87
N ILE A 34 15.30 3.54 -2.68
CA ILE A 34 14.35 2.66 -1.98
C ILE A 34 13.05 2.53 -2.78
N GLY A 35 12.54 3.62 -3.35
CA GLY A 35 11.34 3.62 -4.17
C GLY A 35 11.46 2.70 -5.39
N VAL A 36 12.56 2.82 -6.14
CA VAL A 36 12.82 1.98 -7.33
C VAL A 36 12.95 0.50 -6.95
N ARG A 37 13.66 0.18 -5.86
CA ARG A 37 13.73 -1.20 -5.36
C ARG A 37 12.36 -1.74 -4.96
N ALA A 38 11.57 -0.94 -4.27
CA ALA A 38 10.23 -1.32 -3.85
C ALA A 38 9.32 -1.56 -5.07
N GLU A 39 9.45 -0.75 -6.12
CA GLU A 39 8.73 -0.95 -7.38
C GLU A 39 9.13 -2.26 -8.06
N GLU A 40 10.43 -2.55 -8.13
CA GLU A 40 10.93 -3.79 -8.72
C GLU A 40 10.37 -5.02 -7.99
N LEU A 41 10.46 -5.03 -6.66
CA LEU A 41 9.90 -6.09 -5.82
C LEU A 41 8.38 -6.20 -5.99
N LEU A 42 7.68 -5.07 -6.05
CA LEU A 42 6.23 -5.06 -6.26
C LEU A 42 5.87 -5.65 -7.62
N ILE A 43 6.59 -5.31 -8.69
CA ILE A 43 6.35 -5.82 -10.05
C ILE A 43 6.57 -7.33 -10.11
N GLN A 44 7.62 -7.85 -9.47
CA GLN A 44 7.90 -9.30 -9.44
C GLN A 44 6.74 -10.12 -8.84
N HIS A 45 5.96 -9.53 -7.93
CA HIS A 45 4.87 -10.19 -7.24
C HIS A 45 3.46 -9.75 -7.68
N LYS A 46 3.36 -8.77 -8.58
CA LYS A 46 2.09 -8.20 -9.03
C LYS A 46 1.58 -8.95 -10.28
N ALA A 47 0.43 -9.62 -10.14
CA ALA A 47 -0.29 -10.22 -11.29
C ALA A 47 -1.25 -9.22 -11.97
N GLU A 48 -1.99 -8.40 -11.19
CA GLU A 48 -2.88 -7.34 -11.67
C GLU A 48 -2.87 -6.16 -10.69
N GLY A 49 -2.85 -4.92 -11.20
CA GLY A 49 -2.39 -3.75 -10.46
C GLY A 49 -3.46 -2.98 -9.68
N VAL A 50 -3.44 -3.12 -8.34
CA VAL A 50 -4.19 -2.27 -7.42
C VAL A 50 -3.26 -1.44 -6.52
N ALA A 51 -2.11 -1.95 -6.10
CA ALA A 51 -1.15 -1.21 -5.28
C ALA A 51 -0.04 -0.57 -6.13
N GLN A 52 0.51 0.57 -5.70
CA GLN A 52 1.60 1.29 -6.36
C GLN A 52 2.56 1.91 -5.32
N ILE A 53 3.80 2.16 -5.73
CA ILE A 53 4.76 2.88 -4.89
C ILE A 53 4.63 4.38 -5.18
N GLU A 54 4.62 5.19 -4.13
CA GLU A 54 4.62 6.64 -4.21
C GLU A 54 5.72 7.19 -3.30
N ILE A 55 6.41 8.23 -3.75
CA ILE A 55 7.35 8.98 -2.92
C ILE A 55 6.68 10.28 -2.51
N ALA A 56 6.44 10.44 -1.21
CA ALA A 56 5.87 11.64 -0.63
C ALA A 56 6.96 12.46 0.05
N LYS A 57 7.08 13.73 -0.33
CA LYS A 57 8.08 14.64 0.21
C LYS A 57 7.44 15.59 1.23
N GLY A 58 8.04 15.66 2.42
CA GLY A 58 7.78 16.66 3.43
C GLY A 58 8.81 17.79 3.37
N ASP A 59 8.76 18.69 4.36
CA ASP A 59 9.68 19.83 4.44
C ASP A 59 11.14 19.44 4.72
N ILE A 60 11.32 18.29 5.39
CA ILE A 60 12.64 17.75 5.79
C ILE A 60 12.75 16.27 5.39
N ASP A 61 11.67 15.51 5.53
CA ASP A 61 11.67 14.07 5.35
C ASP A 61 11.13 13.67 3.97
N ALA A 62 11.57 12.51 3.48
CA ALA A 62 10.96 11.83 2.35
C ALA A 62 10.44 10.45 2.77
N TYR A 63 9.28 10.08 2.25
CA TYR A 63 8.58 8.85 2.59
C TYR A 63 8.36 8.01 1.34
N VAL A 64 8.68 6.72 1.41
CA VAL A 64 8.30 5.73 0.39
C VAL A 64 7.05 5.01 0.88
N VAL A 65 5.97 5.12 0.11
CA VAL A 65 4.63 4.69 0.49
C VAL A 65 4.13 3.63 -0.47
N LEU A 66 3.70 2.49 0.07
CA LEU A 66 2.93 1.50 -0.69
C LEU A 66 1.45 1.91 -0.65
N ALA A 67 0.99 2.57 -1.71
CA ALA A 67 -0.36 3.08 -1.86
C ALA A 67 -1.30 2.05 -2.53
N ASP A 68 -2.59 2.11 -2.20
CA ASP A 68 -3.66 1.32 -2.83
C ASP A 68 -4.50 2.25 -3.72
N ALA A 69 -4.58 1.96 -5.02
CA ALA A 69 -5.34 2.73 -6.00
C ALA A 69 -6.85 2.42 -5.97
N ASN A 70 -7.29 1.36 -5.28
CA ASN A 70 -8.71 1.19 -5.02
C ASN A 70 -9.16 2.19 -3.97
N GLY A 71 -10.19 2.99 -4.29
CA GLY A 71 -10.80 4.01 -3.41
C GLY A 71 -11.36 3.50 -2.06
N THR A 72 -11.06 2.25 -1.68
CA THR A 72 -11.28 1.68 -0.35
C THR A 72 -10.39 2.24 0.75
N ASN A 73 -9.36 3.04 0.43
CA ASN A 73 -8.49 3.72 1.41
C ASN A 73 -9.24 4.49 2.52
N ALA A 74 -10.52 4.84 2.30
CA ALA A 74 -11.32 5.61 3.23
C ALA A 74 -12.02 4.81 4.35
N LYS A 75 -11.98 3.46 4.38
CA LYS A 75 -12.71 2.67 5.38
C LYS A 75 -11.80 1.66 6.07
N LYS A 76 -12.02 1.43 7.37
CA LYS A 76 -11.37 0.48 8.33
C LYS A 76 -11.29 -1.01 7.88
N ASN A 77 -11.39 -1.31 6.60
CA ASN A 77 -11.34 -2.64 6.04
C ASN A 77 -9.96 -2.87 5.39
N ALA A 78 -9.57 -4.13 5.23
CA ALA A 78 -8.25 -4.50 4.74
C ALA A 78 -7.91 -3.82 3.40
N ASN A 79 -6.93 -2.91 3.45
CA ASN A 79 -6.31 -2.29 2.28
C ASN A 79 -5.41 -3.33 1.60
N SER A 80 -5.39 -3.34 0.27
CA SER A 80 -4.61 -4.31 -0.49
C SER A 80 -3.11 -4.10 -0.26
N ALA A 81 -2.64 -2.85 -0.21
CA ALA A 81 -1.28 -2.49 0.14
C ALA A 81 -0.82 -3.10 1.49
N LEU A 82 -1.65 -2.97 2.52
CA LEU A 82 -1.33 -3.49 3.86
C LEU A 82 -1.31 -5.02 3.89
N SER A 83 -2.19 -5.65 3.09
CA SER A 83 -2.25 -7.11 2.94
C SER A 83 -1.10 -7.67 2.10
N ILE A 84 -0.52 -6.85 1.21
CA ILE A 84 0.67 -7.19 0.41
C ILE A 84 1.91 -7.12 1.31
N GLU A 85 2.03 -6.06 2.13
CA GLU A 85 3.19 -5.87 3.00
C GLU A 85 3.23 -6.91 4.13
N PHE A 86 2.16 -7.05 4.91
CA PHE A 86 2.13 -7.86 6.13
C PHE A 86 1.38 -9.20 5.98
N GLY A 87 0.87 -9.48 4.79
CA GLY A 87 0.07 -10.67 4.53
C GLY A 87 -1.36 -10.52 5.04
N ARG A 88 -2.18 -11.53 4.78
CA ARG A 88 -3.58 -11.57 5.21
C ARG A 88 -4.02 -12.95 5.63
N SER A 89 -4.96 -12.97 6.57
CA SER A 89 -5.70 -14.18 6.93
C SER A 89 -6.69 -14.58 5.82
N ALA A 90 -7.03 -15.87 5.76
CA ALA A 90 -8.05 -16.37 4.85
C ALA A 90 -9.42 -15.73 5.18
N TYR A 91 -10.23 -15.47 4.16
CA TYR A 91 -11.57 -14.89 4.34
C TYR A 91 -12.55 -15.39 3.30
N ASP A 92 -13.81 -15.49 3.70
CA ASP A 92 -14.88 -15.90 2.80
C ASP A 92 -15.49 -14.72 2.05
N VAL A 93 -15.76 -14.93 0.76
CA VAL A 93 -16.46 -14.00 -0.10
C VAL A 93 -17.82 -14.58 -0.47
N GLU A 94 -18.87 -13.94 0.05
CA GLU A 94 -20.24 -14.24 -0.34
C GLU A 94 -20.57 -13.50 -1.63
N VAL A 95 -20.91 -14.26 -2.66
CA VAL A 95 -21.35 -13.74 -3.94
C VAL A 95 -22.88 -13.68 -3.93
N VAL A 96 -23.42 -12.48 -4.05
CA VAL A 96 -24.86 -12.22 -4.04
C VAL A 96 -25.34 -11.74 -5.41
N ASP A 97 -26.58 -12.04 -5.76
CA ASP A 97 -27.23 -11.55 -6.97
C ASP A 97 -27.63 -10.06 -6.84
N GLN A 98 -28.28 -9.53 -7.89
CA GLN A 98 -28.74 -8.14 -7.90
C GLN A 98 -29.86 -7.86 -6.89
N GLN A 99 -30.61 -8.88 -6.47
CA GLN A 99 -31.65 -8.80 -5.45
C GLN A 99 -31.12 -9.04 -4.03
N GLY A 100 -29.85 -9.42 -3.88
CA GLY A 100 -29.21 -9.71 -2.61
C GLY A 100 -29.34 -11.16 -2.14
N HIS A 101 -29.83 -12.07 -2.98
CA HIS A 101 -29.84 -13.49 -2.67
C HIS A 101 -28.45 -14.10 -2.82
N TYR A 102 -28.14 -15.04 -1.94
CA TYR A 102 -26.89 -15.79 -1.96
C TYR A 102 -26.80 -16.64 -3.23
N VAL A 103 -25.69 -16.52 -3.95
CA VAL A 103 -25.42 -17.30 -5.17
C VAL A 103 -24.37 -18.38 -4.88
N THR A 104 -23.22 -17.97 -4.31
CA THR A 104 -22.07 -18.85 -4.07
C THR A 104 -21.16 -18.20 -3.02
N GLU A 105 -20.41 -19.00 -2.28
CA GLU A 105 -19.31 -18.53 -1.45
C GLU A 105 -18.00 -19.13 -1.96
N TYR A 106 -16.94 -18.33 -1.98
CA TYR A 106 -15.60 -18.85 -2.19
C TYR A 106 -14.66 -18.28 -1.14
N THR A 107 -13.78 -19.13 -0.63
CA THR A 107 -12.78 -18.74 0.36
C THR A 107 -11.53 -18.24 -0.36
N VAL A 108 -11.09 -17.04 -0.01
CA VAL A 108 -9.78 -16.52 -0.41
C VAL A 108 -8.76 -17.04 0.59
N GLY A 109 -7.74 -17.73 0.09
CA GLY A 109 -6.65 -18.27 0.90
C GLY A 109 -5.89 -17.17 1.66
N ALA A 110 -5.27 -17.59 2.76
CA ALA A 110 -4.31 -16.76 3.47
C ALA A 110 -3.11 -16.47 2.55
N MET A 111 -2.47 -15.33 2.77
CA MET A 111 -1.30 -14.90 2.01
C MET A 111 -0.24 -14.42 3.00
N GLU A 112 1.00 -14.85 2.79
CA GLU A 112 2.15 -14.35 3.54
C GLU A 112 2.50 -12.92 3.09
N GLY A 113 3.00 -12.11 4.02
CA GLY A 113 3.46 -10.76 3.70
C GLY A 113 4.72 -10.80 2.85
N LEU A 114 4.78 -9.94 1.84
CA LEU A 114 5.94 -9.82 0.98
C LEU A 114 7.00 -8.88 1.59
N HIS A 115 6.61 -8.04 2.55
CA HIS A 115 7.51 -7.12 3.24
C HIS A 115 8.34 -6.27 2.27
N ILE A 116 7.68 -5.70 1.25
CA ILE A 116 8.30 -5.00 0.12
C ILE A 116 9.07 -3.77 0.62
N LEU A 117 8.44 -2.96 1.48
CA LEU A 117 9.07 -1.74 2.00
C LEU A 117 10.25 -2.06 2.92
N GLU A 118 10.08 -3.07 3.78
CA GLU A 118 11.14 -3.50 4.70
C GLU A 118 12.34 -4.09 3.95
N GLN A 119 12.09 -4.86 2.89
CA GLN A 119 13.13 -5.40 2.02
C GLN A 119 13.83 -4.30 1.22
N ALA A 120 13.08 -3.39 0.60
CA ALA A 120 13.62 -2.31 -0.22
C ALA A 120 14.50 -1.32 0.58
N SER A 121 14.17 -1.12 1.85
CA SER A 121 14.91 -0.24 2.77
C SER A 121 16.00 -0.96 3.58
N HIS A 122 16.16 -2.27 3.40
CA HIS A 122 17.04 -3.13 4.22
C HIS A 122 16.78 -3.01 5.73
N LEU A 123 15.53 -2.75 6.11
CA LEU A 123 15.12 -2.69 7.50
C LEU A 123 14.76 -4.10 8.01
N PRO A 124 14.95 -4.35 9.32
CA PRO A 124 14.53 -5.62 9.91
C PRO A 124 13.03 -5.78 9.75
N LYS A 125 12.61 -7.01 9.39
CA LYS A 125 11.19 -7.30 9.22
C LYS A 125 10.43 -7.10 10.52
N LYS A 126 9.34 -6.32 10.49
CA LYS A 126 8.49 -6.18 11.66
C LYS A 126 7.61 -7.42 11.78
N ALA A 127 7.81 -8.17 12.85
CA ALA A 127 6.89 -9.24 13.22
C ALA A 127 5.53 -8.63 13.60
N GLY A 128 4.54 -8.79 12.73
CA GLY A 128 3.18 -8.32 12.93
C GLY A 128 2.17 -9.43 12.71
N ALA A 129 1.02 -9.35 13.38
CA ALA A 129 -0.09 -10.24 13.07
C ALA A 129 -0.59 -9.94 11.64
N PRO A 130 -0.95 -10.97 10.85
CA PRO A 130 -1.45 -10.77 9.50
C PRO A 130 -2.72 -9.94 9.51
N VAL A 131 -2.97 -9.23 8.42
CA VAL A 131 -4.14 -8.35 8.30
C VAL A 131 -5.41 -9.17 8.44
N LYS A 132 -6.28 -8.74 9.36
CA LYS A 132 -7.61 -9.32 9.55
C LYS A 132 -8.55 -8.76 8.49
N VAL A 133 -8.91 -9.61 7.52
CA VAL A 133 -9.88 -9.25 6.48
C VAL A 133 -11.27 -9.67 6.95
N LYS A 134 -12.23 -8.75 6.93
CA LYS A 134 -13.64 -9.08 7.20
C LYS A 134 -14.25 -9.74 5.96
N ARG A 135 -15.22 -10.65 6.17
CA ARG A 135 -16.05 -11.24 5.11
C ARG A 135 -16.59 -10.15 4.19
N LYS A 136 -16.43 -10.34 2.87
CA LYS A 136 -16.91 -9.40 1.84
C LYS A 136 -18.11 -9.99 1.12
N LYS A 137 -19.14 -9.17 0.91
CA LYS A 137 -20.25 -9.48 0.01
C LYS A 137 -20.02 -8.79 -1.33
N VAL A 138 -19.98 -9.55 -2.42
CA VAL A 138 -19.77 -9.04 -3.78
C VAL A 138 -21.01 -9.30 -4.62
N ARG A 139 -21.56 -8.24 -5.24
CA ARG A 139 -22.74 -8.34 -6.12
C ARG A 139 -22.31 -8.67 -7.54
N ILE A 140 -22.84 -9.74 -8.14
CA ILE A 140 -22.64 -10.01 -9.57
C ILE A 140 -23.58 -9.10 -10.38
N ILE A 141 -23.02 -8.24 -11.22
CA ILE A 141 -23.76 -7.61 -12.33
C ILE A 141 -23.62 -8.54 -13.54
N ARG A 142 -24.60 -9.45 -13.74
CA ARG A 142 -24.64 -10.23 -14.99
C ARG A 142 -24.91 -9.26 -16.15
N ARG A 143 -23.89 -8.91 -16.94
CA ARG A 143 -24.11 -8.31 -18.25
C ARG A 143 -24.93 -9.30 -19.08
N LYS A 144 -26.17 -8.95 -19.41
CA LYS A 144 -27.02 -9.74 -20.33
C LYS A 144 -26.21 -9.97 -21.60
N LYS A 145 -25.78 -11.21 -21.82
CA LYS A 145 -25.21 -11.65 -23.09
C LYS A 145 -26.30 -11.38 -24.13
N LYS A 146 -26.13 -10.35 -24.99
CA LYS A 146 -27.00 -10.17 -26.17
C LYS A 146 -26.86 -11.47 -26.96
N ARG A 147 -27.84 -12.37 -26.85
CA ARG A 147 -27.97 -13.52 -27.73
C ARG A 147 -28.21 -12.90 -29.11
N GLY A 148 -27.15 -12.78 -29.91
CA GLY A 148 -27.27 -12.46 -31.32
C GLY A 148 -28.22 -13.48 -31.91
N GLY A 149 -29.40 -13.00 -32.29
CA GLY A 149 -30.44 -13.83 -32.86
C GLY A 149 -29.93 -14.44 -34.17
N GLY A 150 -30.02 -15.75 -34.27
CA GLY A 150 -29.99 -16.40 -35.57
C GLY A 150 -31.17 -15.91 -36.41
N ARG A 151 -30.86 -15.54 -37.65
CA ARG A 151 -31.72 -15.63 -38.82
C ARG A 151 -30.83 -16.33 -39.85
N GLY A 152 -31.19 -17.49 -40.37
CA GLY A 152 -32.46 -17.77 -41.01
C GLY A 152 -32.22 -17.57 -42.50
#